data_AF-A0AAW8CXZ6-F1
#
_entry.id   AF-A0AAW8CXZ6-F1
#
_cell.length_a   1.000
_cell.length_b   1.000
_cell.length_c   1.000
_cell.angle_alpha   90.00
_cell.angle_beta   90.00
_cell.angle_gamma   90.00
#
_symmetry.space_group_name_H-M   'P 1'
#
loop_
_entity.id
_entity.type
_entity.pdbx_description
1 polymer ?
#
loop_
_entity_poly.entity_id
_entity_poly.type
_entity_poly.pdbx_seq_one_letter_code
_entity_poly.pdbx_strand_id
1 'polypeptide(L)'
;MTEVEIGPCFRWGDHCVVVTAARRGDGWWAWAEFMQDTEHSERPTLVPVYRHKVPDTFSTMLAAFEAAREYALRTVTAGMVAVH
;
A
#
# COMPACT_ATOMS: atom_id res chain seq x y z
N MET A 1 -1.66 8.70 20.72
CA MET A 1 -1.66 7.31 20.27
C MET A 1 -2.10 7.31 18.82
N THR A 2 -1.34 6.70 17.92
CA THR A 2 -1.65 6.65 16.47
C THR A 2 -2.37 5.33 16.21
N GLU A 3 -3.60 5.39 15.73
CA GLU A 3 -4.34 4.21 15.27
C GLU A 3 -3.86 3.88 13.85
N VAL A 4 -3.54 2.61 13.60
CA VAL A 4 -3.04 2.13 12.31
C VAL A 4 -3.85 0.91 11.93
N GLU A 5 -4.45 0.95 10.75
CA GLU A 5 -5.31 -0.07 10.21
C GLU A 5 -4.71 -0.57 8.90
N ILE A 6 -4.54 -1.89 8.81
CA ILE A 6 -3.93 -2.55 7.66
C ILE A 6 -5.05 -3.18 6.86
N GLY A 7 -5.21 -2.70 5.62
CA GLY A 7 -6.18 -3.22 4.69
C GLY A 7 -5.73 -4.55 4.05
N PRO A 8 -6.62 -5.22 3.32
CA PRO A 8 -6.31 -6.48 2.67
C PRO A 8 -5.19 -6.32 1.64
N CYS A 9 -4.31 -7.32 1.55
CA CYS A 9 -3.40 -7.44 0.42
C CYS A 9 -4.19 -7.83 -0.84
N PHE A 10 -3.89 -7.18 -1.97
CA PHE A 10 -4.32 -7.64 -3.28
C PHE A 10 -3.12 -7.89 -4.19
N ARG A 11 -3.22 -8.88 -5.09
CA ARG A 11 -2.13 -9.26 -5.99
C ARG A 11 -2.17 -8.43 -7.28
N TRP A 12 -1.00 -8.02 -7.74
CA TRP A 12 -0.78 -7.43 -9.05
C TRP A 12 0.56 -7.88 -9.64
N GLY A 13 0.53 -8.70 -10.69
CA GLY A 13 1.73 -9.39 -11.18
C GLY A 13 2.39 -10.18 -10.04
N ASP A 14 3.70 -10.00 -9.88
CA ASP A 14 4.49 -10.64 -8.81
C ASP A 14 4.47 -9.88 -7.48
N HIS A 15 3.63 -8.83 -7.38
CA HIS A 15 3.53 -8.00 -6.19
C HIS A 15 2.27 -8.32 -5.37
N CYS A 16 2.42 -8.32 -4.05
CA CYS A 16 1.33 -8.14 -3.09
C CYS A 16 1.31 -6.66 -2.69
N VAL A 17 0.18 -5.98 -2.93
CA VAL A 17 -0.01 -4.59 -2.55
C VAL A 17 -0.81 -4.53 -1.26
N VAL A 18 -0.24 -3.93 -0.22
CA VAL A 18 -0.88 -3.65 1.05
C VAL A 18 -1.20 -2.18 1.14
N VAL A 19 -2.45 -1.87 1.49
CA VAL A 19 -2.87 -0.50 1.78
C VAL A 19 -2.99 -0.32 3.29
N THR A 20 -2.53 0.82 3.80
CA THR A 20 -2.56 1.12 5.23
C THR A 20 -3.20 2.48 5.44
N ALA A 21 -4.06 2.60 6.45
CA ALA A 21 -4.59 3.86 6.93
C ALA A 21 -4.04 4.13 8.32
N ALA A 22 -3.67 5.38 8.62
CA ALA A 22 -3.26 5.77 9.98
C ALA A 22 -3.97 7.06 10.41
N ARG A 23 -4.57 7.06 11.60
CA ARG A 23 -5.20 8.24 12.19
C ARG A 23 -4.14 9.23 12.66
N ARG A 24 -4.21 10.46 12.15
CA ARG A 24 -3.32 11.58 12.49
C ARG A 24 -4.18 12.81 12.74
N GLY A 25 -4.34 13.19 14.01
CA GLY A 25 -5.20 14.32 14.40
C GLY A 25 -6.67 14.04 14.07
N ASP A 26 -7.30 14.97 13.36
CA ASP A 26 -8.68 14.88 12.88
C ASP A 26 -8.82 14.12 11.55
N GLY A 27 -7.71 13.70 10.94
CA GLY A 27 -7.67 13.05 9.64
C GLY A 27 -7.08 11.64 9.61
N TRP A 28 -7.21 11.01 8.45
CA TRP A 28 -6.62 9.72 8.11
C TRP A 28 -5.59 9.91 7.00
N TRP A 29 -4.41 9.36 7.19
CA TRP A 29 -3.37 9.28 6.16
C TRP A 29 -3.38 7.88 5.58
N ALA A 30 -2.98 7.74 4.32
CA ALA A 30 -2.96 6.46 3.65
C ALA A 30 -1.60 6.17 3.00
N TRP A 31 -1.25 4.89 2.90
CA TRP A 31 -0.07 4.39 2.20
C TRP A 31 -0.43 3.23 1.30
N ALA A 32 0.30 3.12 0.19
CA ALA A 32 0.36 1.94 -0.65
C ALA A 32 1.77 1.34 -0.56
N GLU A 33 1.86 0.10 -0.12
CA GLU A 33 3.10 -0.67 0.01
C GLU A 33 3.08 -1.86 -0.96
N PHE A 34 4.11 -1.95 -1.80
CA PHE A 34 4.30 -2.99 -2.79
C PHE A 34 5.33 -3.98 -2.26
N MET A 35 4.91 -5.22 -2.06
CA MET A 35 5.75 -6.30 -1.58
C MET A 35 5.96 -7.33 -2.69
N GLN A 36 7.15 -7.91 -2.78
CA GLN A 36 7.48 -9.00 -3.71
C GLN A 36 7.84 -10.26 -2.94
N ASP A 37 7.61 -11.41 -3.58
CA ASP A 37 8.10 -12.70 -3.09
C ASP A 37 9.61 -12.80 -3.32
N THR A 38 10.38 -13.09 -2.27
CA THR A 38 11.80 -13.43 -2.46
C THR A 38 11.93 -14.90 -2.81
N GLU A 39 12.56 -15.21 -3.95
CA GLU A 39 12.80 -16.59 -4.40
C GLU A 39 13.79 -17.38 -3.52
N HIS A 40 14.38 -16.75 -2.50
CA HIS A 40 15.54 -17.27 -1.76
C HIS A 40 15.18 -18.12 -0.53
N SER A 41 13.91 -18.45 -0.31
CA SER A 41 13.50 -19.29 0.82
C SER A 41 12.44 -20.31 0.44
N GLU A 42 12.54 -21.52 1.05
CA GLU A 42 11.58 -22.63 0.93
C GLU A 42 10.14 -22.24 1.33
N ARG A 43 9.96 -21.05 1.92
CA ARG A 43 8.69 -20.39 2.17
C ARG A 43 8.75 -19.00 1.54
N PRO A 44 7.84 -18.65 0.61
CA PRO A 44 7.83 -17.31 0.03
C PRO A 44 7.67 -16.28 1.15
N THR A 45 8.65 -15.38 1.27
CA THR A 45 8.62 -14.25 2.20
C THR A 45 8.33 -13.02 1.37
N LEU A 46 7.28 -12.28 1.75
CA LEU A 46 6.96 -11.00 1.14
C LEU A 46 7.87 -9.93 1.75
N VAL A 47 8.67 -9.28 0.91
CA VAL A 47 9.51 -8.14 1.32
C VAL A 47 8.98 -6.86 0.71
N PRO A 48 8.91 -5.75 1.46
CA PRO A 48 8.51 -4.47 0.91
C PRO A 48 9.58 -3.95 -0.04
N VAL A 49 9.17 -3.65 -1.28
CA VAL A 49 10.04 -3.13 -2.34
C VAL A 49 9.82 -1.64 -2.52
N TYR A 50 8.57 -1.18 -2.39
CA TYR A 50 8.21 0.22 -2.58
C TYR A 50 7.09 0.63 -1.63
N ARG A 51 7.18 1.84 -1.08
CA ARG A 51 6.11 2.40 -0.25
C ARG A 51 5.89 3.87 -0.58
N HIS A 52 4.63 4.22 -0.86
CA HIS A 52 4.23 5.59 -1.13
C HIS A 52 3.19 6.05 -0.12
N LYS A 53 3.37 7.27 0.39
CA LYS A 53 2.30 7.99 1.06
C LYS A 53 1.35 8.50 -0.02
N VAL A 54 0.06 8.21 0.13
CA VAL A 54 -0.97 8.78 -0.73
C VAL A 54 -1.06 10.28 -0.45
N PRO A 55 -1.15 11.14 -1.48
CA PRO A 55 -1.43 12.56 -1.30
C PRO A 55 -2.71 12.77 -0.49
N ASP A 56 -2.81 13.91 0.16
CA ASP A 56 -3.98 14.34 0.94
C ASP A 56 -4.18 13.63 2.29
N THR A 57 -5.25 14.06 2.97
CA THR A 57 -5.70 13.56 4.26
C THR A 57 -7.21 13.37 4.17
N PHE A 58 -7.71 12.26 4.70
CA PHE A 58 -9.08 11.82 4.52
C PHE A 58 -9.88 11.95 5.82
N SER A 59 -11.16 12.28 5.72
CA SER A 59 -12.04 12.40 6.88
C SER A 59 -12.41 11.04 7.49
N THR A 60 -12.34 9.95 6.70
CA THR A 60 -12.67 8.59 7.14
C THR A 60 -11.57 7.59 6.77
N MET A 61 -11.50 6.49 7.52
CA MET A 61 -10.59 5.37 7.26
C MET A 61 -10.91 4.70 5.91
N LEU A 62 -12.19 4.53 5.59
CA LEU A 62 -12.62 3.91 4.33
C LEU A 62 -12.13 4.72 3.12
N ALA A 63 -12.31 6.05 3.15
CA ALA A 63 -11.83 6.91 2.07
C ALA A 63 -10.29 6.86 1.94
N ALA A 64 -9.57 6.75 3.05
CA ALA A 64 -8.12 6.55 3.02
C ALA A 64 -7.72 5.24 2.33
N PHE A 65 -8.42 4.14 2.61
CA PHE A 65 -8.16 2.85 1.94
C PHE A 65 -8.50 2.87 0.45
N GLU A 66 -9.64 3.44 0.08
CA GLU A 66 -10.05 3.57 -1.32
C GLU A 66 -9.04 4.40 -2.10
N ALA A 67 -8.63 5.55 -1.55
CA ALA A 67 -7.61 6.40 -2.17
C ALA A 67 -6.25 5.70 -2.30
N ALA A 68 -5.83 4.92 -1.30
CA ALA A 68 -4.60 4.13 -1.39
C ALA A 68 -4.66 3.04 -2.44
N ARG A 69 -5.80 2.35 -2.57
CA ARG A 69 -6.01 1.35 -3.62
C ARG A 69 -5.95 1.99 -5.00
N GLU A 70 -6.65 3.10 -5.22
CA GLU A 70 -6.62 3.83 -6.49
C GLU A 70 -5.24 4.39 -6.81
N TYR A 71 -4.55 4.93 -5.81
CA TYR A 71 -3.18 5.41 -5.95
C TYR A 71 -2.24 4.27 -6.37
N ALA A 72 -2.34 3.11 -5.71
CA ALA A 72 -1.54 1.95 -6.06
C ALA A 72 -1.78 1.50 -7.50
N LEU A 73 -3.04 1.39 -7.92
CA LEU A 73 -3.43 1.00 -9.28
C LEU A 73 -2.87 1.97 -10.33
N ARG A 74 -2.97 3.29 -10.08
CA ARG A 74 -2.40 4.31 -10.97
C ARG A 74 -0.88 4.21 -11.04
N THR A 75 -0.22 4.02 -9.90
CA THR A 75 1.26 3.93 -9.82
C THR A 75 1.79 2.77 -10.66
N VAL A 76 1.11 1.62 -10.60
CA VAL A 76 1.51 0.47 -11.40
C VAL A 76 1.14 0.63 -12.88
N THR A 77 -0.07 1.12 -13.18
CA THR A 77 -0.52 1.33 -14.57
C THR A 77 0.38 2.32 -15.31
N ALA A 78 0.90 3.33 -14.60
CA ALA A 78 1.82 4.32 -15.16
C ALA A 78 3.27 3.79 -15.34
N GLY A 79 3.56 2.54 -14.97
CA GLY A 79 4.91 1.97 -15.03
C GLY A 79 5.90 2.65 -14.08
N MET A 80 5.41 3.38 -13.06
CA MET A 80 6.25 4.10 -12.10
C MET A 80 6.84 3.18 -11.03
N VAL A 81 6.42 1.92 -10.98
CA VAL A 81 7.11 0.86 -10.23
C VAL A 81 8.10 0.22 -11.21
N ALA A 82 9.38 0.55 -11.08
CA ALA A 82 10.43 -0.17 -11.80
C ALA A 82 10.49 -1.59 -11.23
N VAL A 83 9.88 -2.53 -11.94
CA VAL A 83 10.05 -3.96 -11.69
C VAL A 83 11.42 -4.31 -12.25
N HIS A 84 12.40 -4.47 -11.36
CA HIS A 84 13.72 -4.98 -11.69
C HIS A 84 13.75 -6.49 -11.53
#